data_AF-H5XZJ7-F1
#
_entry.id   AF-H5XZJ7-F1
#
_cell.length_a   1.000
_cell.length_b   1.000
_cell.length_c   1.000
_cell.angle_alpha   90.00
_cell.angle_beta   90.00
_cell.angle_gamma   90.00
#
_symmetry.space_group_name_H-M   'P 1'
#
loop_
_entity.id
_entity.type
_entity.pdbx_description
1 polymer ?
#
loop_
_entity_poly.entity_id
_entity_poly.type
_entity_poly.pdbx_seq_one_letter_code
_entity_poly.pdbx_strand_id
1 'polypeptide(L)'
;MSKRKWLTVIAVIMTIFLVTGCSESKSTQEKNGPNLGTELKEDKPQTTNKLESDADLTKQLEAEKGIERVMVQVVEGEQRAVNVDIEINNEQELSPDQVVEKYSKVIKEKYPDRTIDIIVAKEGKLLKQATLK
;
A
#
# COMPACT_ATOMS: atom_id res chain seq x y z
N MET A 1 55.96 17.85 17.28
CA MET A 1 54.89 18.32 18.19
C MET A 1 53.70 18.80 17.37
N SER A 2 52.49 18.67 17.93
CA SER A 2 51.18 19.13 17.43
C SER A 2 50.44 18.26 16.40
N LYS A 3 49.87 17.15 16.87
CA LYS A 3 48.71 16.44 16.26
C LYS A 3 47.75 15.95 17.35
N ARG A 4 47.29 16.84 18.25
CA ARG A 4 46.49 16.44 19.43
C ARG A 4 45.37 17.44 19.81
N LYS A 5 44.69 18.06 18.84
CA LYS A 5 43.57 18.99 19.16
C LYS A 5 42.30 18.78 18.32
N TRP A 6 42.04 17.57 17.86
CA TRP A 6 40.82 17.29 17.07
C TRP A 6 40.05 16.04 17.51
N LEU A 7 40.12 15.68 18.80
CA LEU A 7 39.38 14.54 19.35
C LEU A 7 38.59 14.90 20.63
N THR A 8 38.24 16.17 20.82
CA THR A 8 37.60 16.66 22.05
C THR A 8 36.19 17.23 21.82
N VAL A 9 35.45 16.70 20.84
CA VAL A 9 34.06 17.16 20.56
C VAL A 9 33.03 16.01 20.52
N ILE A 10 33.44 14.75 20.64
CA ILE A 10 32.53 13.57 20.56
C ILE A 10 32.31 12.93 21.95
N ALA A 11 32.16 13.73 23.00
CA ALA A 11 32.02 13.20 24.38
C ALA A 11 30.91 13.88 25.21
N VAL A 12 29.95 14.56 24.58
CA VAL A 12 28.90 15.31 25.32
C VAL A 12 27.45 14.93 24.92
N ILE A 13 27.23 14.08 23.91
CA ILE A 13 25.88 13.71 23.46
C ILE A 13 25.64 12.21 23.66
N MET A 14 25.73 11.73 24.92
CA MET A 14 25.39 10.33 25.23
C MET A 14 24.91 10.14 26.67
N THR A 15 23.95 10.94 27.14
CA THR A 15 23.52 10.85 28.56
C THR A 15 22.05 11.08 28.86
N ILE A 16 21.14 11.00 27.90
CA ILE A 16 19.70 11.05 28.23
C ILE A 16 18.96 10.10 27.29
N PHE A 17 18.60 8.91 27.78
CA PHE A 17 17.33 8.19 27.54
C PHE A 17 17.39 6.75 28.12
N LEU A 18 17.66 6.68 29.42
CA LEU A 18 17.32 5.58 30.32
C LEU A 18 16.84 6.37 31.56
N VAL A 19 15.63 6.33 32.10
CA VAL A 19 14.71 5.24 32.44
C VAL A 19 13.38 5.94 32.82
N THR A 20 12.20 5.36 32.55
CA THR A 20 10.94 5.44 33.33
C THR A 20 9.79 4.94 32.42
N GLY A 21 8.94 3.99 32.78
CA GLY A 21 8.88 3.15 33.97
C GLY A 21 7.79 2.08 33.74
N CYS A 22 8.14 0.82 33.99
CA CYS A 22 7.15 -0.18 34.35
C CYS A 22 6.53 0.24 35.69
N SER A 23 5.26 0.64 35.71
CA SER A 23 4.51 0.69 36.96
C SER A 23 4.05 -0.73 37.27
N GLU A 24 4.89 -1.46 38.00
CA GLU A 24 4.44 -2.62 38.75
C GLU A 24 3.87 -2.12 40.07
N SER A 25 2.54 -2.17 40.19
CA SER A 25 1.85 -2.00 41.47
C SER A 25 0.92 -3.19 41.68
N LYS A 26 1.43 -4.19 42.40
CA LYS A 26 0.60 -5.19 43.10
C LYS A 26 0.00 -4.53 44.34
N SER A 27 -1.32 -4.55 44.45
CA SER A 27 -2.02 -4.57 45.74
C SER A 27 -3.24 -5.48 45.63
N THR A 28 -3.34 -6.39 46.58
CA THR A 28 -4.29 -7.50 46.68
C THR A 28 -5.56 -7.05 47.40
N GLN A 29 -6.73 -7.54 46.98
CA GLN A 29 -7.75 -8.24 47.80
C GLN A 29 -9.24 -7.86 47.51
N GLU A 30 -10.01 -8.89 47.11
CA GLU A 30 -11.47 -9.16 47.25
C GLU A 30 -12.50 -8.13 46.69
N LYS A 31 -13.65 -8.49 46.09
CA LYS A 31 -14.63 -9.55 46.39
C LYS A 31 -15.73 -9.61 45.29
N ASN A 32 -16.27 -10.82 45.06
CA ASN A 32 -17.65 -11.16 44.64
C ASN A 32 -18.20 -10.85 43.22
N GLY A 33 -18.58 -11.93 42.50
CA GLY A 33 -19.86 -12.03 41.79
C GLY A 33 -19.80 -12.26 40.26
N PRO A 34 -20.47 -13.31 39.71
CA PRO A 34 -20.41 -13.64 38.29
C PRO A 34 -21.41 -12.80 37.49
N ASN A 35 -20.98 -12.21 36.37
CA ASN A 35 -21.92 -11.66 35.39
C ASN A 35 -21.76 -12.41 34.07
N LEU A 36 -22.73 -13.28 33.84
CA LEU A 36 -23.02 -13.97 32.60
C LEU A 36 -23.43 -12.93 31.56
N GLY A 37 -22.49 -12.51 30.73
CA GLY A 37 -22.76 -11.70 29.53
C GLY A 37 -22.38 -12.50 28.31
N THR A 38 -23.33 -13.26 27.77
CA THR A 38 -23.19 -13.89 26.46
C THR A 38 -23.15 -12.79 25.41
N GLU A 39 -21.96 -12.32 25.06
CA GLU A 39 -21.74 -11.63 23.79
C GLU A 39 -21.93 -12.69 22.70
N LEU A 40 -23.14 -12.72 22.13
CA LEU A 40 -23.37 -13.24 20.79
C LEU A 40 -22.44 -12.46 19.86
N LYS A 41 -21.28 -13.06 19.57
CA LYS A 41 -20.51 -12.71 18.39
C LYS A 41 -21.40 -13.03 17.20
N GLU A 42 -22.11 -12.02 16.70
CA GLU A 42 -22.50 -12.01 15.30
C GLU A 42 -21.20 -12.14 14.50
N ASP A 43 -20.90 -13.37 14.05
CA ASP A 43 -20.01 -13.60 12.92
C ASP A 43 -20.64 -12.90 11.72
N LYS A 44 -20.40 -11.59 11.61
CA LYS A 44 -20.51 -10.90 10.33
C LYS A 44 -19.59 -11.67 9.39
N PRO A 45 -20.08 -12.19 8.25
CA PRO A 45 -19.19 -12.80 7.27
C PRO A 45 -18.15 -11.75 6.92
N GLN A 46 -16.89 -11.98 7.35
CA GLN A 46 -15.77 -11.20 6.88
C GLN A 46 -15.72 -11.46 5.38
N THR A 47 -16.18 -10.50 4.58
CA THR A 47 -15.99 -10.53 3.14
C THR A 47 -14.49 -10.51 2.91
N THR A 48 -13.90 -11.69 2.73
CA THR A 48 -12.46 -11.84 2.54
C THR A 48 -12.15 -11.51 1.10
N ASN A 49 -12.11 -10.22 0.77
CA ASN A 49 -11.62 -9.78 -0.52
C ASN A 49 -10.16 -10.25 -0.65
N LYS A 50 -9.91 -11.16 -1.57
CA LYS A 50 -8.56 -11.69 -1.84
C LYS A 50 -7.86 -10.74 -2.80
N LEU A 51 -6.62 -10.39 -2.48
CA LEU A 51 -5.79 -9.54 -3.30
C LEU A 51 -4.71 -10.39 -3.97
N GLU A 52 -4.64 -10.34 -5.28
CA GLU A 52 -3.64 -11.04 -6.08
C GLU A 52 -2.93 -10.05 -7.01
N SER A 53 -1.67 -10.32 -7.32
CA SER A 53 -0.93 -9.58 -8.34
C SER A 53 -0.94 -10.35 -9.65
N ASP A 54 -1.03 -9.63 -10.77
CA ASP A 54 -0.95 -10.23 -12.11
C ASP A 54 0.40 -9.88 -12.76
N ALA A 55 1.37 -10.77 -12.56
CA ALA A 55 2.72 -10.58 -13.04
C ALA A 55 2.82 -10.59 -14.59
N ASP A 56 1.94 -11.32 -15.26
CA ASP A 56 1.97 -11.43 -16.72
C ASP A 56 1.44 -10.16 -17.37
N LEU A 57 0.31 -9.64 -16.88
CA LEU A 57 -0.20 -8.34 -17.33
C LEU A 57 0.77 -7.21 -16.98
N THR A 58 1.36 -7.23 -15.77
CA THR A 58 2.40 -6.26 -15.38
C THR A 58 3.53 -6.22 -16.41
N LYS A 59 4.12 -7.38 -16.72
CA LYS A 59 5.21 -7.49 -17.71
C LYS A 59 4.79 -7.07 -19.11
N GLN A 60 3.58 -7.43 -19.53
CA GLN A 60 3.05 -7.05 -20.84
C GLN A 60 2.98 -5.53 -20.97
N LEU A 61 2.49 -4.83 -19.94
CA LEU A 61 2.35 -3.38 -19.96
C LEU A 61 3.70 -2.66 -19.81
N GLU A 62 4.61 -3.18 -18.97
CA GLU A 62 5.97 -2.62 -18.82
C GLU A 62 6.85 -2.79 -20.05
N ALA A 63 6.53 -3.73 -20.94
CA ALA A 63 7.24 -3.90 -22.21
C ALA A 63 6.93 -2.80 -23.23
N GLU A 64 5.91 -1.98 -23.00
CA GLU A 64 5.51 -0.90 -23.89
C GLU A 64 6.42 0.32 -23.74
N LYS A 65 6.82 0.90 -24.88
CA LYS A 65 7.59 2.15 -24.89
C LYS A 65 6.82 3.25 -24.17
N GLY A 66 7.52 4.03 -23.35
CA GLY A 66 6.91 5.12 -22.58
C GLY A 66 6.34 4.69 -21.22
N ILE A 67 6.39 3.40 -20.87
CA ILE A 67 6.01 2.90 -19.54
C ILE A 67 7.29 2.66 -18.73
N GLU A 68 7.33 3.20 -17.52
CA GLU A 68 8.45 3.02 -16.59
C GLU A 68 8.20 1.86 -15.63
N ARG A 69 6.98 1.77 -15.10
CA ARG A 69 6.60 0.77 -14.10
C ARG A 69 5.10 0.56 -14.11
N VAL A 70 4.67 -0.67 -13.82
CA VAL A 70 3.26 -1.01 -13.62
C VAL A 70 3.07 -1.78 -12.32
N MET A 71 1.96 -1.54 -11.64
CA MET A 71 1.49 -2.37 -10.54
C MET A 71 0.05 -2.80 -10.82
N VAL A 72 -0.18 -4.11 -10.92
CA VAL A 72 -1.52 -4.68 -11.09
C VAL A 72 -1.95 -5.40 -9.82
N GLN A 73 -3.13 -5.05 -9.31
CA GLN A 73 -3.80 -5.73 -8.22
C GLN A 73 -5.19 -6.17 -8.64
N VAL A 74 -5.43 -7.47 -8.60
CA VAL A 74 -6.73 -8.10 -8.84
C VAL A 74 -7.42 -8.31 -7.49
N VAL A 75 -8.61 -7.75 -7.36
CA VAL A 75 -9.46 -7.89 -6.18
C VAL A 75 -10.54 -8.93 -6.49
N GLU A 76 -10.57 -10.00 -5.72
CA GLU A 76 -11.64 -11.00 -5.72
C GLU A 76 -12.63 -10.75 -4.58
N GLY A 77 -13.81 -11.37 -4.66
CA GLY A 77 -14.87 -11.27 -3.66
C GLY A 77 -16.12 -10.57 -4.20
N GLU A 78 -16.82 -9.86 -3.34
CA GLU A 78 -18.05 -9.14 -3.72
C GLU A 78 -17.77 -7.93 -4.61
N GLN A 79 -16.61 -7.28 -4.43
CA GLN A 79 -16.19 -6.11 -5.18
C GLN A 79 -15.05 -6.47 -6.14
N ARG A 80 -15.40 -7.22 -7.21
CA ARG A 80 -14.43 -7.68 -8.20
C ARG A 80 -13.89 -6.50 -9.01
N ALA A 81 -12.60 -6.22 -8.83
CA ALA A 81 -11.93 -5.10 -9.48
C ALA A 81 -10.52 -5.46 -9.94
N VAL A 82 -9.97 -4.64 -10.83
CA VAL A 82 -8.55 -4.61 -11.20
C VAL A 82 -8.06 -3.19 -11.01
N ASN A 83 -7.13 -2.99 -10.09
CA ASN A 83 -6.47 -1.71 -9.86
C ASN A 83 -5.12 -1.75 -10.58
N VAL A 84 -4.85 -0.74 -11.41
CA VAL A 84 -3.63 -0.65 -12.19
C VAL A 84 -3.00 0.73 -12.03
N ASP A 85 -1.80 0.76 -11.46
CA ASP A 85 -0.98 1.96 -11.41
C ASP A 85 0.05 1.91 -12.52
N ILE A 86 0.07 2.92 -13.37
CA ILE A 86 0.98 3.04 -14.52
C ILE A 86 1.85 4.29 -14.32
N GLU A 87 3.15 4.08 -14.12
CA GLU A 87 4.15 5.15 -14.17
C GLU A 87 4.64 5.30 -15.61
N ILE A 88 4.50 6.49 -16.19
CA ILE A 88 4.98 6.80 -17.54
C ILE A 88 6.27 7.63 -17.50
N ASN A 89 7.14 7.43 -18.50
CA ASN A 89 8.41 8.18 -18.61
C ASN A 89 8.34 9.28 -19.69
N ASN A 90 9.50 9.88 -20.00
CA ASN A 90 9.61 10.96 -20.98
C ASN A 90 9.47 10.50 -22.44
N GLU A 91 9.53 9.20 -22.70
CA GLU A 91 9.33 8.63 -24.04
C GLU A 91 7.86 8.32 -24.35
N GLN A 92 6.95 8.56 -23.39
CA GLN A 92 5.52 8.37 -23.62
C GLN A 92 4.98 9.41 -24.59
N GLU A 93 4.47 8.93 -25.72
CA GLU A 93 3.92 9.75 -26.81
C GLU A 93 2.41 9.97 -26.65
N LEU A 94 1.72 9.08 -25.94
CA LEU A 94 0.29 9.18 -25.68
C LEU A 94 -0.01 10.18 -24.56
N SER A 95 -1.12 10.91 -24.68
CA SER A 95 -1.65 11.68 -23.56
C SER A 95 -2.11 10.75 -22.42
N PRO A 96 -2.20 11.23 -21.16
CA PRO A 96 -2.70 10.42 -20.05
C PRO A 96 -4.10 9.82 -20.31
N ASP A 97 -4.97 10.54 -21.02
CA ASP A 97 -6.28 10.04 -21.42
C ASP A 97 -6.19 8.89 -22.43
N GLN A 98 -5.27 8.99 -23.40
CA GLN A 98 -5.03 7.93 -24.39
C GLN A 98 -4.35 6.70 -23.77
N VAL A 99 -3.49 6.89 -22.77
CA VAL A 99 -2.91 5.80 -21.98
C VAL A 99 -4.03 5.02 -21.28
N VAL A 100 -4.93 5.72 -20.58
CA VAL A 100 -6.12 5.09 -19.95
C VAL A 100 -6.96 4.36 -20.99
N GLU A 101 -7.28 5.00 -22.12
CA GLU A 101 -8.12 4.40 -23.17
C GLU A 101 -7.47 3.14 -23.75
N LYS A 102 -6.17 3.18 -24.07
CA LYS A 102 -5.43 2.04 -24.62
C LYS A 102 -5.44 0.87 -23.64
N TYR A 103 -5.00 1.10 -22.41
CA TYR A 103 -4.77 0.01 -21.48
C TYR A 103 -6.05 -0.50 -20.82
N SER A 104 -7.08 0.34 -20.67
CA SER A 104 -8.40 -0.15 -20.23
C SER A 104 -8.98 -1.21 -21.17
N LYS A 105 -8.81 -1.06 -22.50
CA LYS A 105 -9.24 -2.08 -23.48
C LYS A 105 -8.51 -3.40 -23.27
N VAL A 106 -7.17 -3.36 -23.16
CA VAL A 106 -6.34 -4.54 -22.91
C VAL A 106 -6.72 -5.24 -21.60
N ILE A 107 -6.92 -4.47 -20.52
CA ILE A 107 -7.29 -5.02 -19.21
C ILE A 107 -8.70 -5.61 -19.25
N LYS A 108 -9.65 -4.97 -19.95
CA LYS A 108 -11.04 -5.45 -20.09
C LYS A 108 -11.14 -6.72 -20.92
N GLU A 109 -10.26 -6.92 -21.90
CA GLU A 109 -10.17 -8.19 -22.64
C GLU A 109 -9.80 -9.36 -21.71
N LYS A 110 -8.86 -9.14 -20.78
CA LYS A 110 -8.45 -10.15 -19.79
C LYS A 110 -9.46 -10.31 -18.65
N TYR A 111 -10.10 -9.22 -18.25
CA TYR A 111 -11.01 -9.14 -17.11
C TYR A 111 -12.37 -8.51 -17.49
N PRO A 112 -13.18 -9.18 -18.31
CA PRO A 112 -14.40 -8.60 -18.90
C PRO A 112 -15.45 -8.21 -17.86
N ASP A 113 -15.56 -8.97 -16.77
CA ASP A 113 -16.61 -8.79 -15.76
C ASP A 113 -16.13 -8.01 -14.52
N ARG A 114 -14.99 -7.32 -14.60
CA ARG A 114 -14.44 -6.55 -13.48
C ARG A 114 -14.54 -5.05 -13.73
N THR A 115 -14.74 -4.33 -12.63
CA THR A 115 -14.45 -2.89 -12.61
C THR A 115 -12.95 -2.70 -12.74
N ILE A 116 -12.52 -1.73 -13.53
CA ILE A 116 -11.11 -1.42 -13.77
C ILE A 116 -10.86 -0.02 -13.22
N ASP A 117 -9.92 0.14 -12.29
CA ASP A 117 -9.42 1.44 -11.85
C ASP A 117 -7.98 1.61 -12.35
N ILE A 118 -7.74 2.65 -13.14
CA ILE A 118 -6.41 2.95 -13.70
C ILE A 118 -5.96 4.30 -13.20
N ILE A 119 -4.76 4.32 -12.65
CA ILE A 119 -4.00 5.52 -12.30
C ILE A 119 -2.84 5.66 -13.26
N VAL A 120 -2.65 6.86 -13.81
CA VAL A 120 -1.49 7.23 -14.61
C VAL A 120 -0.73 8.32 -13.88
N ALA A 121 0.54 8.06 -13.62
CA ALA A 121 1.44 8.97 -12.92
C ALA A 121 2.76 9.16 -13.66
N LYS A 122 3.46 10.25 -13.35
CA LYS A 122 4.80 10.55 -13.86
C LYS A 122 5.61 11.28 -12.80
N GLU A 123 6.79 10.75 -12.51
CA GLU A 123 7.67 11.20 -11.43
C GLU A 123 6.91 11.30 -10.09
N GLY A 124 6.03 10.31 -9.83
CA GLY A 124 5.18 10.26 -8.64
C GLY A 124 4.05 11.30 -8.59
N LYS A 125 3.81 12.06 -9.67
CA LYS A 125 2.68 12.98 -9.79
C LYS A 125 1.54 12.32 -10.53
N LEU A 126 0.35 12.32 -9.91
CA LEU A 126 -0.88 11.88 -10.56
C LEU A 126 -1.18 12.76 -11.79
N LEU A 127 -1.30 12.14 -12.95
CA LEU A 127 -1.71 12.80 -14.20
C LEU A 127 -3.17 12.51 -14.52
N LYS A 128 -3.62 11.27 -14.32
CA LYS A 128 -4.99 10.84 -14.58
C LYS A 128 -5.39 9.69 -13.68
N GLN A 129 -6.68 9.64 -13.34
CA GLN A 129 -7.33 8.46 -12.80
C GLN A 129 -8.66 8.25 -13.54
N ALA A 130 -9.02 6.99 -13.78
CA ALA A 130 -10.30 6.63 -14.35
C ALA A 130 -10.78 5.27 -13.86
N THR A 131 -12.07 5.18 -13.57
CA THR A 131 -12.74 3.93 -13.21
C THR A 131 -13.73 3.54 -14.32
N LEU A 132 -13.62 2.32 -14.83
CA LEU A 132 -14.46 1.74 -15.89
C LEU A 132 -15.22 0.53 -15.36
N LYS A 133 -16.50 0.40 -15.69
CA LYS A 133 -17.35 -0.71 -15.25
C LYS A 133 -17.42 -1.82 -16.30
#